data_AF-A0A3A9AR16-F1
#
_entry.id   AF-A0A3A9AR16-F1
#
_cell.length_a   1.000
_cell.length_b   1.000
_cell.length_c   1.000
_cell.angle_alpha   90.00
_cell.angle_beta   90.00
_cell.angle_gamma   90.00
#
_symmetry.space_group_name_H-M   'P 1'
#
loop_
_entity.id
_entity.type
_entity.pdbx_description
1 polymer ?
#
loop_
_entity_poly.entity_id
_entity_poly.type
_entity_poly.pdbx_seq_one_letter_code
_entity_poly.pdbx_strand_id
1 'polypeptide(L)'
;MNKAGKWLLNLFWVCVIGGSRILYFLNAGKTAADTYGYFELAVKRAWESGQGPRAGLNDVYVWTLSWLLRLMGNRIELVGVYQLVIQILWLVLLFAGVSMLLGKKAGFLLSGALLILPWVMRTIFVISPENYYMLHFSLFLVILGIAAGKKKNTVIAAGRGMAENNLEEDTIKTRNKMTDTKEEKTAKEQAQQPSEEEEEGYVITKDGRKVKLFDSPLPLPPKHVKKSMGFDFNGLKDDFDYQVEGKDEFDV
;
A
#
# COMPACT_ATOMS: atom_id res chain seq x y z
N MET A 1 11.66 7.42 21.95
CA MET A 1 10.65 8.48 21.69
C MET A 1 9.32 8.10 22.33
N ASN A 2 8.85 8.91 23.28
CA ASN A 2 7.58 8.75 23.98
C ASN A 2 6.37 8.85 23.01
N LYS A 3 5.18 8.43 23.47
CA LYS A 3 3.94 8.44 22.66
C LYS A 3 3.62 9.86 22.15
N ALA A 4 3.82 10.87 23.00
CA ALA A 4 3.65 12.28 22.66
C ALA A 4 4.59 12.74 21.54
N GLY A 5 5.89 12.41 21.61
CA GLY A 5 6.86 12.79 20.57
C GLY A 5 6.54 12.16 19.20
N LYS A 6 6.01 10.93 19.18
CA LYS A 6 5.54 10.30 17.93
C LYS A 6 4.33 11.01 17.33
N TRP A 7 3.43 11.50 18.17
CA TRP A 7 2.26 12.25 17.72
C TRP A 7 2.63 13.64 17.20
N LEU A 8 3.52 14.35 17.93
CA LEU A 8 4.05 15.63 17.49
C LEU A 8 4.80 15.54 16.16
N LEU A 9 5.62 14.50 15.96
CA LEU A 9 6.32 14.29 14.70
C LEU A 9 5.35 14.11 13.52
N ASN A 10 4.26 13.36 13.72
CA ASN A 10 3.23 13.19 12.70
C ASN A 10 2.50 14.49 12.39
N LEU A 11 2.15 15.27 13.43
CA LEU A 11 1.50 16.57 13.28
C LEU A 11 2.41 17.54 12.52
N PHE A 12 3.68 17.60 12.90
CA PHE A 12 4.69 18.39 12.21
C PHE A 12 4.78 18.01 10.73
N TRP A 13 4.78 16.72 10.40
CA TRP A 13 4.81 16.26 9.02
C TRP A 13 3.58 16.69 8.21
N VAL A 14 2.38 16.62 8.79
CA VAL A 14 1.16 17.13 8.16
C VAL A 14 1.25 18.63 7.91
N CYS A 15 1.79 19.40 8.87
CA CYS A 15 2.05 20.83 8.70
C CYS A 15 3.09 21.11 7.60
N VAL A 16 4.12 20.28 7.48
CA VAL A 16 5.12 20.38 6.39
C VAL A 16 4.46 20.15 5.03
N ILE A 17 3.61 19.12 4.90
CA ILE A 17 2.87 18.85 3.65
C ILE A 17 1.97 20.04 3.30
N GLY A 18 1.10 20.46 4.22
CA GLY A 18 0.17 21.56 3.97
C GLY A 18 0.87 22.89 3.72
N GLY A 19 1.82 23.24 4.58
CA GLY A 19 2.59 24.48 4.49
C GLY A 19 3.43 24.57 3.22
N SER A 20 4.08 23.48 2.81
CA SER A 20 4.81 23.42 1.53
C SER A 20 3.89 23.75 0.34
N ARG A 21 2.68 23.17 0.31
CA ARG A 21 1.74 23.35 -0.79
C ARG A 21 1.13 24.74 -0.80
N ILE A 22 0.75 25.26 0.36
CA ILE A 22 0.22 26.62 0.50
C ILE A 22 1.30 27.64 0.09
N LEU A 23 2.53 27.49 0.58
CA LEU A 23 3.63 28.39 0.24
C LEU A 23 3.93 28.39 -1.25
N TYR A 24 3.96 27.21 -1.88
CA TYR A 24 4.13 27.09 -3.32
C TYR A 24 2.98 27.75 -4.10
N PHE A 25 1.73 27.56 -3.65
CA PHE A 25 0.56 28.17 -4.27
C PHE A 25 0.61 29.70 -4.24
N LEU A 26 0.94 30.27 -3.08
CA LEU A 26 1.04 31.72 -2.88
C LEU A 26 2.20 32.34 -3.68
N ASN A 27 3.36 31.67 -3.72
CA ASN A 27 4.55 32.19 -4.41
C ASN A 27 4.48 32.09 -5.94
N ALA A 28 3.73 31.12 -6.49
CA ALA A 28 3.70 30.94 -7.93
C ALA A 28 2.99 32.09 -8.67
N GLY A 29 2.04 32.78 -8.03
CA GLY A 29 1.26 33.87 -8.63
C GLY A 29 0.50 33.48 -9.91
N LYS A 30 0.33 32.19 -10.18
CA LYS A 30 -0.30 31.66 -11.39
C LYS A 30 -1.76 31.34 -11.15
N THR A 31 -2.61 31.74 -12.09
CA THR A 31 -4.00 31.28 -12.14
C THR A 31 -4.07 29.83 -12.59
N ALA A 32 -5.12 29.12 -12.17
CA ALA A 32 -5.34 27.74 -12.59
C ALA A 32 -5.65 27.69 -14.10
N ALA A 33 -4.96 26.81 -14.82
CA ALA A 33 -5.11 26.60 -16.26
C ALA A 33 -6.09 25.45 -16.51
N ASP A 34 -7.14 25.73 -17.30
CA ASP A 34 -8.09 24.72 -17.77
C ASP A 34 -7.65 24.12 -19.10
N THR A 35 -6.64 23.26 -19.07
CA THR A 35 -6.11 22.63 -20.30
C THR A 35 -7.09 21.62 -20.92
N TYR A 36 -8.00 21.06 -20.13
CA TYR A 36 -8.85 19.94 -20.52
C TYR A 36 -10.35 20.29 -20.56
N GLY A 37 -10.73 21.55 -20.31
CA GLY A 37 -12.11 22.03 -20.35
C GLY A 37 -12.98 21.62 -19.16
N TYR A 38 -12.39 21.17 -18.05
CA TYR A 38 -13.15 20.70 -16.88
C TYR A 38 -13.85 21.82 -16.13
N PHE A 39 -13.26 23.02 -16.10
CA PHE A 39 -13.91 24.17 -15.52
C PHE A 39 -15.08 24.63 -16.38
N GLU A 40 -14.91 24.67 -17.71
CA GLU A 40 -16.01 24.96 -18.63
C GLU A 40 -17.17 23.98 -18.45
N LEU A 41 -16.90 22.67 -18.40
CA LEU A 41 -17.91 21.64 -18.15
C LEU A 41 -18.63 21.85 -16.81
N ALA A 42 -17.90 22.23 -15.77
CA ALA A 42 -18.49 22.50 -14.45
C ALA A 42 -19.37 23.75 -14.46
N VAL A 43 -18.97 24.82 -15.17
CA VAL A 43 -19.79 26.03 -15.33
C VAL A 43 -21.09 25.72 -16.08
N LYS A 44 -21.00 24.99 -17.21
CA LYS A 44 -22.17 24.56 -17.99
C LYS A 44 -23.14 23.72 -17.17
N ARG A 45 -22.63 22.80 -16.36
CA ARG A 45 -23.45 22.00 -15.44
C ARG A 45 -24.04 22.85 -14.30
N ALA A 46 -23.30 23.84 -13.82
CA ALA A 46 -23.72 24.69 -12.73
C ALA A 46 -24.89 25.62 -13.13
N TRP A 47 -24.83 26.27 -14.31
CA TRP A 47 -25.76 27.33 -14.73
C TRP A 47 -26.60 27.03 -15.98
N GLU A 48 -26.09 26.24 -16.92
CA GLU A 48 -26.70 26.11 -18.26
C GLU A 48 -27.54 24.83 -18.40
N SER A 49 -27.80 24.11 -17.29
CA SER A 49 -28.49 22.81 -17.27
C SER A 49 -27.85 21.76 -18.20
N GLY A 50 -26.57 21.93 -18.54
CA GLY A 50 -25.84 21.00 -19.41
C GLY A 50 -25.77 19.61 -18.81
N GLN A 51 -26.23 18.60 -19.56
CA GLN A 51 -26.01 17.20 -19.21
C GLN A 51 -24.52 16.88 -19.42
N GLY A 52 -23.77 16.76 -18.32
CA GLY A 52 -22.39 16.30 -18.36
C GLY A 52 -22.28 14.83 -18.82
N PRO A 53 -21.09 14.39 -19.27
CA PRO A 53 -20.85 13.00 -19.64
C PRO A 53 -21.29 12.06 -18.51
N ARG A 54 -22.07 11.02 -18.86
CA ARG A 54 -22.59 10.06 -17.88
C ARG A 54 -21.53 9.00 -17.57
N ALA A 55 -21.15 8.94 -16.28
CA ALA A 55 -20.40 7.89 -15.59
C ALA A 55 -18.88 8.09 -15.37
N GLY A 56 -18.42 7.67 -14.19
CA GLY A 56 -17.01 7.65 -13.77
C GLY A 56 -16.65 8.68 -12.70
N LEU A 57 -15.47 8.55 -12.07
CA LEU A 57 -14.99 9.51 -11.07
C LEU A 57 -14.81 10.93 -11.63
N ASN A 58 -14.59 11.05 -12.94
CA ASN A 58 -14.47 12.33 -13.61
C ASN A 58 -15.78 13.14 -13.57
N ASP A 59 -16.93 12.49 -13.80
CA ASP A 59 -18.22 13.16 -13.67
C ASP A 59 -18.49 13.57 -12.23
N VAL A 60 -18.08 12.75 -11.25
CA VAL A 60 -18.16 13.13 -9.83
C VAL A 60 -17.28 14.34 -9.52
N TYR A 61 -16.06 14.39 -10.07
CA TYR A 61 -15.18 15.54 -9.94
C TYR A 61 -15.79 16.82 -10.53
N VAL A 62 -16.36 16.73 -11.74
CA VAL A 62 -17.06 17.86 -12.37
C VAL A 62 -18.29 18.25 -11.55
N TRP A 63 -19.01 17.28 -10.98
CA TRP A 63 -20.16 17.52 -10.13
C TRP A 63 -19.79 18.24 -8.82
N THR A 64 -18.73 17.81 -8.13
CA THR A 64 -18.25 18.48 -6.91
C THR A 64 -17.71 19.88 -7.22
N LEU A 65 -17.05 20.05 -8.37
CA LEU A 65 -16.61 21.36 -8.85
C LEU A 65 -17.79 22.28 -9.18
N SER A 66 -18.82 21.75 -9.85
CA SER A 66 -20.06 22.50 -10.16
C SER A 66 -20.77 22.95 -8.88
N TRP A 67 -20.81 22.09 -7.87
CA TRP A 67 -21.37 22.41 -6.57
C TRP A 67 -20.60 23.54 -5.88
N LEU A 68 -19.26 23.51 -5.93
CA LEU A 68 -18.41 24.59 -5.41
C LEU A 68 -18.71 25.93 -6.11
N LEU A 69 -18.82 25.92 -7.45
CA LEU A 69 -19.12 27.12 -8.24
C LEU A 69 -20.52 27.68 -7.94
N ARG A 70 -21.50 26.83 -7.64
CA ARG A 70 -22.83 27.27 -7.19
C ARG A 70 -22.82 27.97 -5.84
N LEU A 71 -21.95 27.54 -4.93
CA LEU A 71 -21.87 28.12 -3.58
C LEU A 71 -21.06 29.40 -3.52
N MET A 72 -19.93 29.46 -4.21
CA MET A 72 -18.96 30.54 -4.08
C MET A 72 -18.89 31.47 -5.31
N GLY A 73 -19.63 31.14 -6.36
CA GLY A 73 -19.68 31.89 -7.62
C GLY A 73 -18.69 31.40 -8.67
N ASN A 74 -18.79 31.98 -9.86
CA ASN A 74 -17.99 31.61 -11.03
C ASN A 74 -16.63 32.34 -11.04
N ARG A 75 -15.66 31.84 -10.27
CA ARG A 75 -14.28 32.36 -10.24
C ARG A 75 -13.28 31.23 -10.42
N ILE A 76 -12.38 31.36 -11.40
CA ILE A 76 -11.34 30.38 -11.69
C ILE A 76 -10.35 30.19 -10.51
N GLU A 77 -10.15 31.24 -9.72
CA GLU A 77 -9.30 31.22 -8.52
C GLU A 77 -9.75 30.16 -7.50
N LEU A 78 -11.08 29.97 -7.38
CA LEU A 78 -11.67 29.00 -6.46
C LEU A 78 -11.38 27.56 -6.86
N VAL A 79 -11.28 27.31 -8.17
CA VAL A 79 -10.90 26.01 -8.71
C VAL A 79 -9.45 25.69 -8.34
N GLY A 80 -8.57 26.69 -8.39
CA GLY A 80 -7.18 26.55 -7.93
C GLY A 80 -7.10 26.21 -6.43
N VAL A 81 -7.87 26.91 -5.59
CA VAL A 81 -7.95 26.61 -4.15
C VAL A 81 -8.51 25.21 -3.90
N TYR A 82 -9.52 24.81 -4.64
CA TYR A 82 -10.10 23.46 -4.57
C TYR A 82 -9.07 22.38 -4.94
N GLN A 83 -8.31 22.59 -6.01
CA GLN A 83 -7.23 21.69 -6.44
C GLN A 83 -6.12 21.58 -5.38
N LEU A 84 -5.75 22.71 -4.76
CA LEU A 84 -4.82 22.75 -3.64
C LEU A 84 -5.32 21.95 -2.44
N VAL A 85 -6.58 22.15 -2.04
CA VAL A 85 -7.19 21.46 -0.89
C VAL A 85 -7.23 19.96 -1.12
N ILE A 86 -7.71 19.51 -2.28
CA ILE A 86 -7.71 18.09 -2.63
C ILE A 86 -6.29 17.54 -2.60
N GLN A 87 -5.30 18.28 -3.11
CA GLN A 87 -3.93 17.82 -3.12
C GLN A 87 -3.36 17.58 -1.71
N ILE A 88 -3.57 18.54 -0.80
CA ILE A 88 -3.14 18.39 0.59
C ILE A 88 -3.85 17.20 1.24
N LEU A 89 -5.17 17.08 1.04
CA LEU A 89 -5.96 15.99 1.61
C LEU A 89 -5.47 14.62 1.14
N TRP A 90 -5.23 14.42 -0.16
CA TRP A 90 -4.81 13.10 -0.64
C TRP A 90 -3.39 12.75 -0.21
N LEU A 91 -2.47 13.72 -0.09
CA LEU A 91 -1.10 13.48 0.41
C LEU A 91 -1.11 13.07 1.89
N VAL A 92 -1.93 13.74 2.72
CA VAL A 92 -2.08 13.41 4.14
C VAL A 92 -2.71 12.02 4.30
N LEU A 93 -3.77 11.72 3.54
CA LEU A 93 -4.40 10.40 3.56
C LEU A 93 -3.47 9.31 3.02
N LEU A 94 -2.67 9.60 1.99
CA LEU A 94 -1.69 8.66 1.45
C LEU A 94 -0.64 8.33 2.50
N PHE A 95 -0.09 9.35 3.17
CA PHE A 95 0.84 9.16 4.28
C PHE A 95 0.22 8.27 5.37
N ALA A 96 -1.03 8.52 5.74
CA ALA A 96 -1.74 7.71 6.73
C ALA A 96 -1.93 6.25 6.25
N GLY A 97 -2.50 6.04 5.07
CA GLY A 97 -2.80 4.72 4.52
C GLY A 97 -1.55 3.86 4.35
N VAL A 98 -0.49 4.42 3.78
CA VAL A 98 0.80 3.73 3.60
C VAL A 98 1.46 3.46 4.94
N SER A 99 1.39 4.40 5.90
CA SER A 99 1.91 4.20 7.25
C SER A 99 1.22 3.07 8.01
N MET A 100 -0.07 2.83 7.74
CA MET A 100 -0.84 1.74 8.33
C MET A 100 -0.50 0.38 7.70
N LEU A 101 -0.30 0.34 6.37
CA LEU A 101 -0.06 -0.89 5.62
C LEU A 101 1.40 -1.35 5.69
N LEU A 102 2.35 -0.48 5.37
CA LEU A 102 3.77 -0.80 5.21
C LEU A 102 4.63 -0.30 6.38
N GLY A 103 4.01 0.42 7.33
CA GLY A 103 4.67 0.98 8.49
C GLY A 103 5.13 2.43 8.28
N LYS A 104 5.45 3.09 9.40
CA LYS A 104 5.68 4.56 9.44
C LYS A 104 6.85 5.02 8.58
N LYS A 105 7.95 4.26 8.54
CA LYS A 105 9.14 4.61 7.75
C LYS A 105 8.83 4.70 6.25
N ALA A 106 8.07 3.72 5.73
CA ALA A 106 7.63 3.70 4.35
C ALA A 106 6.70 4.88 4.03
N GLY A 107 5.80 5.24 4.95
CA GLY A 107 4.95 6.42 4.83
C GLY A 107 5.76 7.71 4.67
N PHE A 108 6.75 7.96 5.53
CA PHE A 108 7.63 9.13 5.41
C PHE A 108 8.41 9.17 4.10
N LEU A 109 8.96 8.02 3.67
CA LEU A 109 9.72 7.93 2.41
C LEU A 109 8.85 8.23 1.20
N LEU A 110 7.70 7.56 1.07
CA LEU A 110 6.82 7.71 -0.10
C LEU A 110 6.17 9.11 -0.14
N SER A 111 5.65 9.59 0.99
CA SER A 111 5.07 10.93 1.06
C SER A 111 6.13 12.02 0.84
N GLY A 112 7.35 11.85 1.36
CA GLY A 112 8.46 12.78 1.15
C GLY A 112 8.91 12.83 -0.31
N ALA A 113 9.00 11.68 -0.98
CA ALA A 113 9.32 11.62 -2.41
C ALA A 113 8.26 12.35 -3.25
N LEU A 114 6.97 12.12 -2.99
CA LEU A 114 5.87 12.81 -3.66
C LEU A 114 5.79 14.30 -3.30
N LEU A 115 6.25 14.68 -2.11
CA LEU A 115 6.26 16.08 -1.67
C LEU A 115 7.16 16.94 -2.55
N ILE A 116 8.31 16.40 -2.98
CA ILE A 116 9.34 17.12 -3.74
C ILE A 116 9.13 16.99 -5.26
N LEU A 117 8.30 16.03 -5.69
CA LEU A 117 8.13 15.72 -7.11
C LEU A 117 7.53 16.91 -7.90
N PRO A 118 8.24 17.49 -8.89
CA PRO A 118 7.77 18.67 -9.62
C PRO A 118 6.46 18.45 -10.37
N TRP A 119 6.23 17.23 -10.86
CA TRP A 119 5.00 16.87 -11.54
C TRP A 119 3.78 17.02 -10.61
N VAL A 120 3.88 16.54 -9.38
CA VAL A 120 2.83 16.69 -8.36
C VAL A 120 2.59 18.16 -8.04
N MET A 121 3.64 18.97 -7.94
CA MET A 121 3.49 20.42 -7.70
C MET A 121 2.69 21.10 -8.82
N ARG A 122 2.94 20.70 -10.08
CA ARG A 122 2.28 21.30 -11.24
C ARG A 122 0.78 21.04 -11.25
N THR A 123 0.31 19.90 -10.73
CA THR A 123 -1.12 19.55 -10.76
C THR A 123 -2.00 20.45 -9.88
N ILE A 124 -1.42 21.31 -9.03
CA ILE A 124 -2.15 22.35 -8.28
C ILE A 124 -2.73 23.41 -9.24
N PHE A 125 -2.00 23.74 -10.30
CA PHE A 125 -2.37 24.79 -11.25
C PHE A 125 -3.01 24.24 -12.52
N VAL A 126 -3.08 22.93 -12.70
CA VAL A 126 -3.74 22.31 -13.85
C VAL A 126 -5.07 21.74 -13.37
N ILE A 127 -6.16 22.21 -13.97
CA ILE A 127 -7.50 21.74 -13.66
C ILE A 127 -7.63 20.36 -14.31
N SER A 128 -7.46 19.33 -13.48
CA SER A 128 -7.47 17.92 -13.87
C SER A 128 -7.97 17.07 -12.70
N PRO A 129 -8.72 15.99 -12.97
CA PRO A 129 -9.22 15.07 -11.95
C PRO A 129 -8.12 14.20 -11.31
N GLU A 130 -6.86 14.31 -11.74
CA GLU A 130 -5.73 13.52 -11.18
C GLU A 130 -5.65 13.57 -9.65
N ASN A 131 -5.67 14.77 -9.05
CA ASN A 131 -5.65 14.92 -7.60
C ASN A 131 -6.88 14.30 -6.93
N TYR A 132 -8.02 14.32 -7.62
CA TYR A 132 -9.26 13.70 -7.15
C TYR A 132 -9.19 12.17 -7.20
N TYR A 133 -8.58 11.59 -8.24
CA TYR A 133 -8.31 10.15 -8.31
C TYR A 133 -7.37 9.70 -7.19
N MET A 134 -6.29 10.46 -6.96
CA MET A 134 -5.36 10.19 -5.87
C MET A 134 -6.03 10.28 -4.49
N LEU A 135 -6.99 11.19 -4.30
CA LEU A 135 -7.78 11.24 -3.06
C LEU A 135 -8.54 9.94 -2.80
N HIS A 136 -9.23 9.41 -3.82
CA HIS A 136 -10.00 8.18 -3.70
C HIS A 136 -9.09 6.96 -3.50
N PHE A 137 -7.97 6.91 -4.22
CA PHE A 137 -6.97 5.87 -4.04
C PHE A 137 -6.38 5.89 -2.62
N SER A 138 -6.01 7.06 -2.11
CA SER A 138 -5.51 7.22 -0.74
C SER A 138 -6.56 6.81 0.31
N LEU A 139 -7.82 7.17 0.10
CA LEU A 139 -8.92 6.76 0.96
C LEU A 139 -9.07 5.24 0.99
N PHE A 140 -8.99 4.60 -0.18
CA PHE A 140 -9.00 3.15 -0.30
C PHE A 140 -7.84 2.49 0.47
N LEU A 141 -6.61 3.04 0.38
CA LEU A 141 -5.47 2.56 1.16
C LEU A 141 -5.67 2.71 2.68
N VAL A 142 -6.30 3.80 3.13
CA VAL A 142 -6.65 3.98 4.55
C VAL A 142 -7.66 2.92 4.99
N ILE A 143 -8.70 2.67 4.21
CA ILE A 143 -9.71 1.64 4.50
C ILE A 143 -9.05 0.25 4.59
N LEU A 144 -8.19 -0.10 3.62
CA LEU A 144 -7.40 -1.33 3.66
C LEU A 144 -6.50 -1.40 4.89
N GLY A 145 -5.85 -0.29 5.26
CA GLY A 145 -5.02 -0.18 6.45
C GLY A 145 -5.79 -0.45 7.75
N ILE A 146 -7.01 0.10 7.87
CA ILE A 146 -7.90 -0.14 9.02
C ILE A 146 -8.31 -1.63 9.07
N ALA A 147 -8.70 -2.21 7.94
CA ALA A 147 -9.10 -3.61 7.86
C ALA A 147 -7.95 -4.57 8.23
N ALA A 148 -6.74 -4.32 7.72
CA ALA A 148 -5.54 -5.10 8.04
C ALA A 148 -5.10 -4.94 9.52
N GLY A 149 -5.27 -3.74 10.08
CA GLY A 149 -4.97 -3.46 11.49
C GLY A 149 -5.85 -4.24 12.47
N LYS A 150 -7.16 -4.39 12.16
CA LYS A 150 -8.08 -5.21 12.97
C LYS A 150 -7.64 -6.67 13.02
N LYS A 151 -7.17 -7.23 11.89
CA LYS A 151 -6.65 -8.61 11.83
C LYS A 151 -5.44 -8.81 12.74
N LYS A 152 -4.46 -7.89 12.70
CA LYS A 152 -3.27 -7.96 13.57
C LYS A 152 -3.64 -7.95 15.06
N ASN A 153 -4.54 -7.05 15.48
CA ASN A 153 -4.94 -6.96 16.89
C ASN A 153 -5.73 -8.19 17.35
N THR A 154 -6.56 -8.77 16.49
CA THR A 154 -7.33 -9.99 16.81
C THR A 154 -6.41 -11.20 16.98
N VAL A 155 -5.42 -11.36 16.09
CA VAL A 155 -4.42 -12.44 16.21
C VAL A 155 -3.55 -12.26 17.45
N ILE A 156 -3.14 -11.03 17.78
CA ILE A 156 -2.35 -10.75 18.99
C ILE A 156 -3.19 -11.01 20.26
N ALA A 157 -4.48 -10.66 20.28
CA ALA A 157 -5.37 -10.96 21.40
C ALA A 157 -5.60 -12.47 21.58
N ALA A 158 -5.82 -13.21 20.48
CA ALA A 158 -5.95 -14.66 20.51
C ALA A 158 -4.67 -15.37 20.96
N GLY A 159 -3.50 -14.89 20.49
CA GLY A 159 -2.20 -15.42 20.93
C GLY A 159 -1.89 -15.12 22.40
N ARG A 160 -2.34 -13.97 22.93
CA ARG A 160 -2.18 -13.63 24.35
C ARG A 160 -3.09 -14.47 25.25
N GLY A 161 -4.35 -14.72 24.85
CA GLY A 161 -5.26 -15.61 25.60
C GLY A 161 -4.79 -17.07 25.65
N MET A 162 -4.17 -17.56 24.57
CA MET A 162 -3.50 -18.88 24.57
C MET A 162 -2.28 -18.90 25.51
N ALA A 163 -1.47 -17.84 25.55
CA ALA A 163 -0.30 -17.77 26.44
C ALA A 163 -0.68 -17.70 27.93
N GLU A 164 -1.79 -17.04 28.25
CA GLU A 164 -2.30 -16.90 29.63
C GLU A 164 -2.84 -18.24 30.16
N ASN A 165 -3.57 -19.00 29.33
CA ASN A 165 -4.03 -20.35 29.69
C ASN A 165 -2.86 -21.33 29.91
N ASN A 166 -1.79 -21.24 29.12
CA ASN A 166 -0.61 -22.10 29.30
C ASN A 166 0.17 -21.78 30.60
N LEU A 167 0.18 -20.51 31.03
CA LEU A 167 0.80 -20.09 32.30
C LEU A 167 -0.02 -20.55 33.52
N GLU A 168 -1.35 -20.58 33.44
CA GLU A 168 -2.19 -21.20 34.48
C GLU A 168 -2.01 -22.73 34.53
N GLU A 169 -1.88 -23.39 33.38
CA GLU A 169 -1.68 -24.85 33.33
C GLU A 169 -0.31 -25.29 33.87
N ASP A 170 0.75 -24.52 33.60
CA ASP A 170 2.10 -24.75 34.15
C ASP A 170 2.19 -24.43 35.65
N THR A 171 1.48 -23.42 36.14
CA THR A 171 1.46 -23.09 37.59
C THR A 171 0.69 -24.13 38.40
N ILE A 172 -0.37 -24.73 37.84
CA ILE A 172 -1.12 -25.83 38.47
C ILE A 172 -0.29 -27.14 38.45
N LYS A 173 0.41 -27.46 37.35
CA LYS A 173 1.34 -28.60 37.30
C LYS A 173 2.50 -28.47 38.29
N THR A 174 3.04 -27.27 38.45
CA THR A 174 4.16 -27.02 39.39
C THR A 174 3.72 -27.14 40.85
N ARG A 175 2.48 -26.77 41.18
CA ARG A 175 1.89 -26.95 42.51
C ARG A 175 1.62 -28.42 42.85
N ASN A 176 1.15 -29.22 41.89
CA ASN A 176 0.86 -30.64 42.10
C ASN A 176 2.11 -31.54 42.13
N LYS A 177 3.26 -31.05 41.64
CA LYS A 177 4.55 -31.76 41.74
C LYS A 177 5.22 -31.62 43.11
N MET A 178 4.70 -30.76 44.00
CA MET A 178 5.27 -30.52 45.33
C MET A 178 4.72 -31.44 46.43
N THR A 179 3.76 -32.31 46.12
CA THR A 179 3.15 -33.25 47.09
C THR A 179 3.57 -34.70 46.97
N ASP A 180 4.39 -35.09 45.98
CA ASP A 180 4.91 -36.45 45.90
C ASP A 180 6.42 -36.46 45.65
N THR A 181 7.09 -37.32 46.41
CA THR A 181 8.50 -37.76 46.27
C THR A 181 9.53 -36.95 47.07
N LYS A 182 9.50 -37.14 48.40
CA LYS A 182 10.71 -37.60 49.09
C LYS A 182 11.04 -38.97 48.51
N GLU A 183 12.14 -39.07 47.77
CA GLU A 183 13.16 -40.10 47.95
C GLU A 183 14.22 -40.01 46.85
N GLU A 184 15.44 -40.13 47.34
CA GLU A 184 16.64 -40.61 46.68
C GLU A 184 17.53 -39.70 45.82
N LYS A 185 18.75 -39.59 46.36
CA LYS A 185 19.97 -39.02 45.84
C LYS A 185 20.61 -40.01 44.84
N THR A 186 21.41 -39.52 43.90
CA THR A 186 22.90 -39.65 43.90
C THR A 186 23.47 -39.45 42.50
N ALA A 187 24.63 -38.81 42.49
CA ALA A 187 25.48 -38.34 41.40
C ALA A 187 25.96 -39.42 40.40
N LYS A 188 26.26 -39.03 39.15
CA LYS A 188 27.62 -38.63 38.69
C LYS A 188 27.66 -38.35 37.19
N GLU A 189 28.51 -37.40 36.89
CA GLU A 189 29.04 -36.90 35.62
C GLU A 189 30.08 -37.88 35.03
N GLN A 190 30.09 -38.10 33.72
CA GLN A 190 31.31 -38.15 32.88
C GLN A 190 31.03 -38.37 31.38
N ALA A 191 31.89 -37.75 30.59
CA ALA A 191 31.85 -37.56 29.14
C ALA A 191 32.34 -38.78 28.33
N GLN A 192 31.86 -38.93 27.09
CA GLN A 192 32.66 -39.20 25.88
C GLN A 192 31.78 -39.38 24.60
N GLN A 193 32.11 -38.63 23.55
CA GLN A 193 31.94 -39.03 22.12
C GLN A 193 33.14 -39.92 21.73
N PRO A 194 33.19 -40.66 20.59
CA PRO A 194 32.38 -40.54 19.36
C PRO A 194 31.96 -41.89 18.69
N SER A 195 31.05 -41.85 17.71
CA SER A 195 31.20 -42.46 16.37
C SER A 195 29.91 -42.33 15.57
N GLU A 196 30.07 -41.96 14.30
CA GLU A 196 29.04 -41.83 13.27
C GLU A 196 28.77 -43.22 12.68
N GLU A 197 27.53 -43.68 12.74
CA GLU A 197 27.00 -44.73 11.86
C GLU A 197 25.66 -44.24 11.31
N GLU A 198 25.64 -43.97 10.00
CA GLU A 198 24.43 -43.66 9.24
C GLU A 198 23.61 -44.94 9.06
N GLU A 199 22.59 -45.14 9.90
CA GLU A 199 21.48 -46.06 9.61
C GLU A 199 20.31 -45.26 9.02
N GLU A 200 19.93 -45.59 7.78
CA GLU A 200 18.86 -44.91 7.03
C GLU A 200 17.54 -44.86 7.82
N GLY A 201 17.02 -43.64 8.02
CA GLY A 201 15.64 -43.40 8.47
C GLY A 201 15.44 -42.98 9.94
N TYR A 202 16.50 -42.82 10.73
CA TYR A 202 16.40 -42.36 12.12
C TYR A 202 17.43 -41.28 12.47
N VAL A 203 17.02 -40.27 13.24
CA VAL A 203 17.94 -39.26 13.81
C VAL A 203 17.96 -39.44 15.33
N ILE A 204 19.17 -39.56 15.90
CA ILE A 204 19.37 -39.67 17.34
C ILE A 204 19.58 -38.26 17.91
N THR A 205 18.72 -37.84 18.83
CA THR A 205 18.87 -36.56 19.54
C THR A 205 19.85 -36.72 20.71
N LYS A 206 20.51 -35.64 21.18
CA LYS A 206 21.52 -35.64 22.26
C LYS A 206 21.09 -36.32 23.57
N ASP A 207 19.78 -36.50 23.78
CA ASP A 207 19.17 -37.21 24.91
C ASP A 207 18.98 -38.73 24.68
N GLY A 208 19.56 -39.32 23.63
CA GLY A 208 19.54 -40.76 23.37
C GLY A 208 18.24 -41.32 22.78
N ARG A 209 17.28 -40.46 22.39
CA ARG A 209 16.01 -40.89 21.78
C ARG A 209 16.15 -41.06 20.27
N LYS A 210 15.65 -42.20 19.77
CA LYS A 210 15.56 -42.51 18.33
C LYS A 210 14.26 -41.93 17.76
N VAL A 211 14.35 -40.94 16.88
CA VAL A 211 13.18 -40.37 16.17
C VAL A 211 13.19 -40.88 14.74
N LYS A 212 12.11 -41.57 14.33
CA LYS A 212 11.93 -42.06 12.96
C LYS A 212 11.55 -40.89 12.06
N LEU A 213 12.29 -40.67 10.97
CA LEU A 213 11.88 -39.69 9.96
C LEU A 213 10.67 -40.24 9.22
N PHE A 214 9.59 -39.46 9.21
CA PHE A 214 8.38 -39.78 8.45
C PHE A 214 8.55 -39.30 7.02
N ASP A 215 8.33 -40.17 6.05
CA ASP A 215 8.37 -39.79 4.63
C ASP A 215 7.26 -38.79 4.34
N SER A 216 7.64 -37.66 3.73
CA SER A 216 6.72 -36.58 3.40
C SER A 216 5.59 -37.13 2.53
N PRO A 217 4.34 -37.18 3.02
CA PRO A 217 3.23 -37.86 2.34
C PRO A 217 2.68 -37.05 1.16
N LEU A 218 3.33 -35.94 0.81
CA LEU A 218 2.94 -35.10 -0.31
C LEU A 218 3.77 -35.48 -1.53
N PRO A 219 3.14 -35.81 -2.68
CA PRO A 219 3.89 -36.01 -3.91
C PRO A 219 4.72 -34.75 -4.16
N LEU A 220 6.02 -34.93 -4.44
CA LEU A 220 6.88 -33.80 -4.73
C LEU A 220 6.26 -32.98 -5.87
N PRO A 221 6.33 -31.63 -5.81
CA PRO A 221 5.86 -30.79 -6.89
C PRO A 221 6.46 -31.26 -8.22
N PRO A 222 5.66 -31.36 -9.30
CA PRO A 222 6.17 -31.85 -10.57
C PRO A 222 7.33 -30.96 -11.04
N LYS A 223 8.48 -31.60 -11.28
CA LYS A 223 9.68 -30.96 -11.82
C LYS A 223 9.30 -30.26 -13.13
N HIS A 224 9.63 -28.98 -13.26
CA HIS A 224 9.28 -28.15 -14.43
C HIS A 224 9.64 -28.85 -15.74
N VAL A 225 8.62 -29.27 -16.50
CA VAL A 225 8.77 -29.72 -17.89
C VAL A 225 8.64 -28.49 -18.78
N LYS A 226 9.67 -28.21 -19.58
CA LYS A 226 9.63 -27.11 -20.54
C LYS A 226 8.56 -27.40 -21.59
N LYS A 227 7.51 -26.57 -21.62
CA LYS A 227 6.48 -26.61 -22.65
C LYS A 227 7.04 -25.97 -23.91
N SER A 228 7.35 -26.76 -24.94
CA SER A 228 7.66 -26.23 -26.27
C SER A 228 6.36 -25.82 -26.96
N MET A 229 6.37 -24.62 -27.54
CA MET A 229 5.23 -24.06 -28.28
C MET A 229 5.44 -24.39 -29.76
N GLY A 230 4.64 -25.31 -30.30
CA GLY A 230 4.59 -25.58 -31.72
C GLY A 230 3.72 -24.52 -32.39
N PHE A 231 4.34 -23.44 -32.85
CA PHE A 231 3.66 -22.45 -33.67
C PHE A 231 3.74 -22.89 -35.14
N ASP A 232 2.60 -23.23 -35.73
CA ASP A 232 2.48 -23.36 -37.18
C ASP A 232 2.39 -21.96 -37.79
N PHE A 233 3.53 -21.41 -38.21
CA PHE A 233 3.59 -20.19 -38.99
C PHE A 233 3.18 -20.49 -40.44
N ASN A 234 1.89 -20.36 -40.74
CA ASN A 234 1.45 -20.18 -42.12
C ASN A 234 1.73 -18.72 -42.50
N GLY A 235 2.81 -18.50 -43.23
CA GLY A 235 3.14 -17.20 -43.81
C GLY A 235 2.10 -16.81 -44.86
N LEU A 236 1.06 -16.08 -44.47
CA LEU A 236 0.41 -15.17 -45.40
C LEU A 236 1.44 -14.09 -45.73
N LYS A 237 1.75 -13.94 -47.02
CA LYS A 237 2.43 -12.75 -47.52
C LYS A 237 1.48 -11.57 -47.30
N ASP A 238 1.83 -10.72 -46.36
CA ASP A 238 1.13 -9.46 -46.16
C ASP A 238 1.70 -8.42 -47.15
N ASP A 239 0.85 -7.88 -48.02
CA ASP A 239 1.19 -6.89 -49.05
C ASP A 239 1.22 -5.45 -48.49
N PHE A 240 1.91 -5.22 -47.37
CA PHE A 240 1.97 -3.91 -46.69
C PHE A 240 3.00 -2.92 -47.25
N ASP A 241 3.43 -3.09 -48.51
CA ASP A 241 4.31 -2.11 -49.16
C ASP A 241 3.46 -1.07 -49.91
N TYR A 242 3.08 0.00 -49.21
CA TYR A 242 2.61 1.22 -49.88
C TYR A 242 3.82 1.94 -50.49
N GLN A 243 3.87 2.05 -51.82
CA GLN A 243 4.81 2.92 -52.50
C GLN A 243 4.42 4.37 -52.22
N VAL A 244 5.22 5.04 -51.38
CA VAL A 244 5.12 6.49 -51.18
C VAL A 244 5.76 7.17 -52.39
N GLU A 245 4.95 7.80 -53.23
CA GLU A 245 5.42 8.63 -54.33
C GLU A 245 6.06 9.90 -53.73
N GLY A 246 7.36 10.07 -53.91
CA GLY A 246 8.18 11.13 -53.29
C GLY A 246 7.94 12.52 -53.87
N LYS A 247 6.72 13.03 -53.74
CA LYS A 247 6.37 14.43 -54.01
C LYS A 247 5.50 14.96 -52.88
N ASP A 248 6.13 15.33 -51.76
CA ASP A 248 5.52 16.25 -50.82
C ASP A 248 6.35 17.54 -50.80
N GLU A 249 5.71 18.58 -51.34
CA GLU A 249 6.07 19.99 -51.32
C GLU A 249 6.15 20.49 -49.87
N PHE A 250 7.37 20.74 -49.39
CA PHE A 250 7.60 21.63 -48.25
C PHE A 250 8.44 22.81 -48.71
N ASP A 251 7.77 23.76 -49.36
CA ASP A 251 8.20 25.15 -49.45
C ASP A 251 7.00 26.03 -49.07
N VAL A 252 7.07 26.65 -47.88
CA VAL A 252 6.63 28.01 -47.44
C VAL A 252 6.67 28.09 -45.91
#